data_AF-A0A6S7ER40-F1
#
_entry.id   AF-A0A6S7ER40-F1
#
_cell.length_a   1.000
_cell.length_b   1.000
_cell.length_c   1.000
_cell.angle_alpha   90.00
_cell.angle_beta   90.00
_cell.angle_gamma   90.00
#
_symmetry.space_group_name_H-M   'P 1'
#
loop_
_entity.id
_entity.type
_entity.pdbx_description
1 polymer ?
#
loop_
_entity_poly.entity_id
_entity_poly.type
_entity_poly.pdbx_seq_one_letter_code
_entity_poly.pdbx_strand_id
1 'polypeptide(L)'
;MTLAAEDGWTLRNDLSLDLGGLAGMPGQQLYAGLDAGRVGGPSAQYLASRTLVGAVAGLRGRIAMPGVANAVNASYDLSAGWPLKKPDNLKTQSTVFAATLMFEF
;
A
#
# COMPACT_ATOMS: atom_id res chain seq x y z
N MET A 1 2.82 1.71 -21.95
CA MET A 1 3.70 0.55 -21.73
C MET A 1 3.29 -0.11 -20.43
N THR A 2 3.41 -1.43 -20.36
CA THR A 2 3.17 -2.23 -19.15
C THR A 2 4.48 -2.87 -18.71
N LEU A 3 4.63 -3.15 -17.41
CA LEU A 3 5.76 -3.91 -16.87
C LEU A 3 5.28 -5.35 -16.62
N ALA A 4 5.26 -6.16 -17.67
CA ALA A 4 4.81 -7.54 -17.62
C ALA A 4 5.67 -8.41 -18.53
N ALA A 5 5.98 -9.63 -18.08
CA ALA A 5 6.74 -10.64 -18.81
C ALA A 5 6.39 -12.04 -18.28
N GLU A 6 7.09 -13.08 -18.74
CA GLU A 6 6.77 -14.49 -18.45
C GLU A 6 7.02 -14.89 -16.98
N ASP A 7 8.03 -14.29 -16.34
CA ASP A 7 8.36 -14.53 -14.94
C ASP A 7 8.68 -13.24 -14.18
N GLY A 8 8.82 -13.36 -12.86
CA GLY A 8 9.20 -12.24 -12.02
C GLY A 8 9.19 -12.57 -10.54
N TRP A 9 9.57 -11.58 -9.75
CA TRP A 9 9.49 -11.63 -8.29
C TRP A 9 8.99 -10.30 -7.74
N THR A 10 8.39 -10.37 -6.56
CA THR A 10 8.00 -9.21 -5.76
C THR A 10 8.48 -9.40 -4.32
N LEU A 11 8.82 -8.29 -3.69
CA LEU A 11 9.18 -8.20 -2.29
C LEU A 11 8.44 -6.99 -1.71
N ARG A 12 7.69 -7.23 -0.64
CA ARG A 12 6.97 -6.20 0.11
C ARG A 12 7.44 -6.23 1.56
N ASN A 13 7.88 -5.09 2.06
CA ASN A 13 8.23 -4.89 3.46
C ASN A 13 7.35 -3.78 4.03
N ASP A 14 6.71 -4.05 5.16
CA ASP A 14 5.88 -3.09 5.88
C ASP A 14 6.34 -3.00 7.34
N LEU A 15 6.42 -1.78 7.84
CA LEU A 15 6.62 -1.48 9.26
C LEU A 15 5.37 -0.77 9.78
N SER A 16 4.81 -1.29 10.86
CA SER A 16 3.63 -0.72 11.51
C SER A 16 3.96 -0.27 12.94
N LEU A 17 3.43 0.88 13.31
CA LEU A 17 3.56 1.50 14.61
C LEU A 17 2.19 1.60 15.28
N ASP A 18 2.04 0.95 16.43
CA ASP A 18 0.82 1.01 17.24
C ASP A 18 0.74 2.33 18.00
N LEU A 19 -0.33 3.11 17.76
CA LEU A 19 -0.55 4.40 18.41
C LEU A 19 -1.27 4.29 19.75
N GLY A 20 -1.79 3.12 20.12
CA GLY A 20 -2.43 2.88 21.41
C GLY A 20 -1.45 3.09 22.55
N GLY A 21 -0.26 2.48 22.46
CA GLY A 21 0.78 2.61 23.49
C GLY A 21 1.56 3.93 23.43
N LEU A 22 1.64 4.58 22.26
CA LEU A 22 2.52 5.73 22.04
C LEU A 22 1.80 7.08 22.14
N ALA A 23 0.54 7.13 21.72
CA ALA A 23 -0.24 8.37 21.61
C ALA A 23 -1.61 8.29 22.29
N GLY A 24 -1.91 7.17 22.98
CA GLY A 24 -3.21 6.97 23.63
C GLY A 24 -4.38 6.85 22.64
N MET A 25 -4.10 6.43 21.40
CA MET A 25 -5.10 6.23 20.34
C MET A 25 -5.29 4.73 20.07
N PRO A 26 -5.99 3.98 20.96
CA PRO A 26 -6.12 2.54 20.84
C PRO A 26 -6.82 2.15 19.54
N GLY A 27 -6.35 1.06 18.93
CA GLY A 27 -6.90 0.57 17.66
C GLY A 27 -6.50 1.40 16.44
N GLN A 28 -5.53 2.30 16.56
CA GLN A 28 -4.95 3.09 15.45
C GLN A 28 -3.49 2.70 15.21
N GLN A 29 -3.10 2.58 13.94
CA GLN A 29 -1.74 2.23 13.54
C GLN A 29 -1.28 3.08 12.36
N LEU A 30 -0.10 3.68 12.49
CA LEU A 30 0.63 4.22 11.35
C LEU A 30 1.45 3.11 10.71
N TYR A 31 1.64 3.15 9.41
CA TYR A 31 2.54 2.23 8.74
C TYR A 31 3.29 2.91 7.60
N ALA A 32 4.44 2.36 7.29
CA ALA A 32 5.23 2.68 6.11
C ALA A 32 5.78 1.41 5.50
N GLY A 33 5.90 1.38 4.18
CA GLY A 33 6.34 0.19 3.46
C GLY A 33 7.19 0.53 2.24
N LEU A 34 7.96 -0.48 1.82
CA LEU A 34 8.77 -0.49 0.62
C LEU A 34 8.49 -1.74 -0.19
N ASP A 35 8.07 -1.52 -1.43
CA ASP A 35 7.74 -2.55 -2.40
C ASP A 35 8.78 -2.54 -3.53
N ALA A 36 9.30 -3.71 -3.89
CA ALA A 36 10.15 -3.88 -5.05
C ALA A 36 9.66 -5.06 -5.88
N GLY A 37 9.64 -4.91 -7.19
CA GLY A 37 9.28 -5.98 -8.12
C GLY A 37 10.16 -5.96 -9.34
N ARG A 38 10.42 -7.14 -9.90
CA ARG A 38 11.13 -7.28 -11.16
C ARG A 38 10.47 -8.34 -12.03
N VAL A 39 10.42 -8.06 -13.34
CA VAL A 39 9.97 -9.00 -14.36
C VAL A 39 11.17 -9.56 -15.15
N GLY A 40 11.07 -10.80 -15.60
CA GLY A 40 12.08 -11.53 -16.36
C GLY A 40 11.44 -12.41 -17.44
N GLY A 41 12.27 -13.23 -18.08
CA GLY A 41 11.86 -14.02 -19.25
C GLY A 41 12.24 -13.39 -20.60
N PRO A 42 12.05 -14.12 -21.72
CA PRO A 42 12.46 -13.69 -23.05
C PRO A 42 11.86 -12.34 -23.48
N SER A 43 10.58 -12.08 -23.17
CA SER A 43 9.93 -10.82 -23.54
C SER A 43 10.48 -9.61 -22.77
N ALA A 44 11.03 -9.81 -21.57
CA ALA A 44 11.56 -8.73 -20.74
C ALA A 44 12.77 -8.01 -21.36
N GLN A 45 13.42 -8.62 -22.37
CA GLN A 45 14.54 -7.99 -23.10
C GLN A 45 14.15 -6.75 -23.90
N TYR A 46 12.88 -6.62 -24.25
CA TYR A 46 12.35 -5.47 -24.97
C TYR A 46 11.79 -4.39 -24.05
N LEU A 47 11.81 -4.59 -22.73
CA LEU A 47 11.34 -3.61 -21.75
C LEU A 47 12.43 -2.59 -21.43
N ALA A 48 12.08 -1.30 -21.48
CA ALA A 48 12.99 -0.20 -21.17
C ALA A 48 13.54 -0.25 -19.73
N SER A 49 12.76 -0.80 -18.79
CA SER A 49 13.23 -1.22 -17.47
C SER A 49 12.42 -2.44 -17.04
N ARG A 50 13.01 -3.25 -16.17
CA ARG A 50 12.44 -4.50 -15.67
C ARG A 50 12.05 -4.43 -14.20
N THR A 51 12.34 -3.32 -13.53
CA THR A 51 12.18 -3.19 -12.07
C THR A 51 11.33 -1.99 -11.72
N LEU A 52 10.46 -2.18 -10.73
CA LEU A 52 9.66 -1.14 -10.09
C LEU A 52 9.98 -1.13 -8.59
N VAL A 53 10.18 0.05 -8.02
CA VAL A 53 10.27 0.24 -6.57
C VAL A 53 9.31 1.33 -6.15
N GLY A 54 8.52 1.06 -5.13
CA GLY A 54 7.55 1.99 -4.54
C GLY A 54 7.74 2.11 -3.04
N ALA A 55 7.30 3.23 -2.50
CA ALA A 55 7.11 3.44 -1.08
C ALA A 55 5.62 3.69 -0.80
N VAL A 56 5.17 3.30 0.38
CA VAL A 56 3.83 3.60 0.89
C VAL A 56 3.92 4.10 2.32
N ALA A 57 3.03 5.02 2.68
CA ALA A 57 2.77 5.37 4.06
C ALA A 57 1.26 5.47 4.26
N GLY A 58 0.76 5.05 5.43
CA GLY A 58 -0.66 5.07 5.69
C GLY A 58 -1.01 5.05 7.17
N LEU A 59 -2.30 5.24 7.41
CA LEU A 59 -2.95 5.17 8.70
C LEU A 59 -4.12 4.20 8.57
N ARG A 60 -4.16 3.21 9.46
CA ARG A 60 -5.26 2.26 9.54
C ARG A 60 -5.77 2.16 10.97
N GLY A 61 -7.04 1.82 11.13
CA GLY A 61 -7.57 1.60 12.44
C GLY A 61 -9.00 1.09 12.47
N ARG A 62 -9.48 0.81 13.69
CA ARG A 62 -10.85 0.36 13.96
C ARG A 62 -11.47 1.28 15.01
N ILE A 63 -12.71 1.68 14.76
CA ILE A 63 -13.48 2.57 15.61
C ILE A 63 -14.82 1.87 15.91
N ALA A 64 -15.14 1.71 17.19
CA ALA A 64 -16.47 1.30 17.61
C ALA A 64 -17.43 2.47 17.37
N MET A 65 -18.63 2.21 16.84
CA MET A 65 -19.68 3.21 16.65
C MET A 65 -20.83 2.96 17.64
N PRO A 66 -20.73 3.41 18.91
CA PRO A 66 -21.84 3.32 19.85
C PRO A 66 -23.00 4.20 19.36
N GLY A 67 -24.21 3.62 19.22
CA GLY A 67 -25.44 4.36 18.89
C GLY A 67 -26.13 3.96 17.59
N VAL A 68 -25.50 3.14 16.75
CA VAL A 68 -26.17 2.37 15.70
C VAL A 68 -26.58 1.03 16.33
N ALA A 69 -27.75 0.49 16.01
CA ALA A 69 -28.32 -0.69 16.69
C ALA A 69 -27.32 -1.87 16.77
N ASN A 70 -26.97 -2.30 17.98
CA ASN A 70 -25.87 -3.23 18.31
C ASN A 70 -24.48 -2.72 17.89
N ALA A 71 -23.43 -3.11 18.59
CA ALA A 71 -22.08 -2.54 18.46
C ALA A 71 -21.47 -2.71 17.05
N VAL A 72 -21.80 -1.79 16.12
CA VAL A 72 -21.20 -1.74 14.79
C VAL A 72 -19.76 -1.26 14.92
N ASN A 73 -18.86 -2.00 14.28
CA ASN A 73 -17.48 -1.59 14.17
C ASN A 73 -17.19 -1.13 12.75
N ALA A 74 -16.45 -0.03 12.62
CA ALA A 74 -15.92 0.41 11.35
C ALA A 74 -14.40 0.30 11.38
N SER A 75 -13.80 -0.19 10.30
CA SER A 75 -12.36 -0.09 10.09
C SER A 75 -12.07 0.70 8.84
N TYR A 76 -10.93 1.38 8.84
CA TYR A 76 -10.48 2.19 7.74
C TYR A 76 -8.98 1.97 7.48
N ASP A 77 -8.57 2.19 6.24
CA ASP A 77 -7.16 2.27 5.83
C ASP A 77 -7.03 3.41 4.82
N LEU A 78 -6.20 4.40 5.12
CA LEU A 78 -5.87 5.53 4.26
C LEU A 78 -4.38 5.48 3.95
N SER A 79 -4.00 5.55 2.68
CA SER A 79 -2.61 5.44 2.26
C SER A 79 -2.24 6.41 1.14
N ALA A 80 -0.96 6.77 1.12
CA ALA A 80 -0.29 7.50 0.06
C ALA A 80 0.95 6.73 -0.39
N GLY A 81 1.14 6.61 -1.70
CA GLY A 81 2.21 5.86 -2.31
C GLY A 81 2.99 6.67 -3.33
N TRP A 82 4.29 6.40 -3.42
CA TRP A 82 5.23 7.07 -4.32
C TRP A 82 6.04 6.06 -5.13
N PRO A 83 6.17 6.27 -6.45
CA PRO A 83 7.10 5.49 -7.25
C PRO A 83 8.52 6.00 -7.02
N LEU A 84 9.36 5.21 -6.34
CA LEU A 84 10.77 5.57 -6.10
C LEU A 84 11.67 5.25 -7.30
N LYS A 85 11.39 4.15 -7.99
CA LYS A 85 12.09 3.75 -9.21
C LYS A 85 11.08 3.20 -10.21
N LYS A 86 10.99 3.84 -11.38
CA LYS A 86 10.10 3.43 -12.47
C LYS A 86 10.80 3.51 -13.83
N PRO A 87 10.38 2.72 -14.84
CA PRO A 87 10.81 2.91 -16.22
C PRO A 87 10.48 4.32 -16.72
N ASP A 88 11.39 4.98 -17.44
CA ASP A 88 11.21 6.35 -17.94
C ASP A 88 9.95 6.52 -18.80
N ASN A 89 9.56 5.47 -19.51
CA ASN A 89 8.39 5.44 -20.38
C ASN A 89 7.11 4.89 -19.70
N LEU A 90 7.18 4.54 -18.42
CA LEU A 90 6.02 4.15 -17.63
C LEU A 90 5.37 5.41 -17.05
N LYS A 91 4.28 5.85 -17.69
CA LYS A 91 3.47 6.95 -17.18
C LYS A 91 2.77 6.53 -15.89
N THR A 92 3.29 6.98 -14.77
CA THR A 92 2.65 6.84 -13.45
C THR A 92 2.44 8.23 -12.85
N GLN A 93 1.38 8.38 -12.06
CA GLN A 93 1.22 9.53 -11.17
C GLN A 93 2.43 9.62 -10.23
N SER A 94 2.80 10.83 -9.81
CA SER A 94 3.88 11.06 -8.85
C SER A 94 3.49 10.67 -7.43
N THR A 95 2.19 10.60 -7.15
CA THR A 95 1.64 10.18 -5.86
C THR A 95 0.31 9.48 -6.12
N VAL A 96 0.05 8.40 -5.40
CA VAL A 96 -1.18 7.62 -5.45
C VAL A 96 -1.81 7.63 -4.08
N PHE A 97 -3.09 7.95 -3.97
CA PHE A 97 -3.83 7.85 -2.73
C PHE A 97 -4.83 6.70 -2.82
N ALA A 98 -5.00 5.95 -1.74
CA ALA A 98 -6.01 4.91 -1.64
C ALA A 98 -6.71 4.95 -0.27
N ALA A 99 -7.99 4.61 -0.27
CA ALA A 99 -8.82 4.56 0.93
C ALA A 99 -9.69 3.30 0.90
N THR A 100 -9.73 2.59 2.02
CA THR A 100 -10.61 1.43 2.25
C THR A 100 -11.45 1.70 3.49
N LEU A 101 -12.76 1.41 3.41
CA LEU A 101 -13.69 1.47 4.53
C LEU A 101 -14.43 0.14 4.62
N MET A 102 -14.53 -0.41 5.83
CA MET A 102 -15.26 -1.64 6.09
C MET A 102 -16.16 -1.46 7.30
N PHE A 103 -17.38 -1.97 7.20
CA PHE A 103 -18.39 -1.94 8.27
C PHE A 103 -18.73 -3.37 8.66
N GLU A 104 -18.72 -3.65 9.96
CA GLU A 104 -19.06 -4.94 10.56
C GLU A 104 -20.31 -4.75 11.42
N PHE A 105 -21.41 -5.42 11.04
CA PHE A 105 -22.75 -5.31 11.62
C PHE A 105 -23.27 -6.67 12.09
#